data_AF-A0AAU9S8Z0-F1
#
_entry.id   AF-A0AAU9S8Z0-F1
#
_cell.length_a   1.000
_cell.length_b   1.000
_cell.length_c   1.000
_cell.angle_alpha   90.00
_cell.angle_beta   90.00
_cell.angle_gamma   90.00
#
_symmetry.space_group_name_H-M   'P 1'
#
loop_
_entity.id
_entity.type
_entity.pdbx_description
1 polymer ?
#
loop_
_entity_poly.entity_id
_entity_poly.type
_entity_poly.pdbx_seq_one_letter_code
_entity_poly.pdbx_strand_id
1 'polypeptide(L)'
;MAISYVQPLLLLLASLFFLPAFGGLIDFQYCNKKGYNFGNITRVEVSPEDTQYLIVQGSTSSKSKMLYSEALELFLRIDKYRFRMARYDDIREVVDAWPLEPGKDFVLKIYREKYLRFYENYMSALTLFGNFEDSGKLQQLICIDFKLPPPQ
;
A
#
# COMPACT_ATOMS: atom_id res chain seq x y z
N MET A 1 41.03 24.40 -28.59
CA MET A 1 40.25 23.19 -28.28
C MET A 1 38.94 23.63 -27.67
N ALA A 2 37.87 23.66 -28.45
CA ALA A 2 36.53 24.03 -27.97
C ALA A 2 35.83 22.75 -27.52
N ILE A 3 35.76 22.53 -26.22
CA ILE A 3 34.94 21.45 -25.66
C ILE A 3 33.49 21.88 -25.89
N SER A 4 32.79 21.15 -26.77
CA SER A 4 31.39 21.42 -27.10
C SER A 4 30.53 21.17 -25.87
N TYR A 5 29.99 22.25 -25.30
CA TYR A 5 29.09 22.25 -24.13
C TYR A 5 27.77 21.48 -24.36
N VAL A 6 27.51 21.01 -25.58
CA VAL A 6 26.29 20.30 -25.96
C VAL A 6 26.32 18.83 -25.52
N GLN A 7 27.52 18.24 -25.43
CA GLN A 7 27.71 16.83 -25.12
C GLN A 7 27.30 16.42 -23.67
N PRO A 8 27.61 17.19 -22.62
CA PRO A 8 27.14 16.86 -21.26
C PRO A 8 25.63 17.04 -21.07
N LEU A 9 24.98 17.95 -21.82
CA LEU A 9 23.53 18.18 -21.71
C LEU A 9 22.71 16.99 -22.27
N LEU A 10 23.18 16.38 -23.37
CA LEU A 10 22.57 15.19 -23.96
C LEU A 10 22.68 13.96 -23.04
N LEU A 11 23.80 13.81 -22.33
CA LEU A 11 23.98 12.73 -21.35
C LEU A 11 23.03 12.89 -20.14
N LEU A 12 22.80 14.13 -19.70
CA LEU A 12 21.84 14.45 -18.63
C LEU A 12 20.40 14.16 -19.05
N LEU A 13 20.03 14.52 -20.29
CA LEU A 13 18.72 14.19 -20.88
C LEU A 13 18.51 12.67 -21.03
N ALA A 14 19.52 11.93 -21.47
CA ALA A 14 19.45 10.47 -21.54
C ALA A 14 19.23 9.85 -20.14
N SER A 15 19.90 10.37 -19.11
CA SER A 15 19.74 9.87 -17.72
C SER A 15 18.32 10.05 -17.15
N LEU A 16 17.59 11.08 -17.58
CA LEU A 16 16.19 11.29 -17.18
C LEU A 16 15.23 10.24 -17.76
N PHE A 17 15.55 9.66 -18.92
CA PHE A 17 14.78 8.56 -19.51
C PHE A 17 15.12 7.18 -18.90
N PHE A 18 16.19 7.08 -18.10
CA PHE A 18 16.56 5.88 -17.35
C PHE A 18 16.14 5.93 -15.88
N LEU A 19 15.43 6.98 -15.45
CA LEU A 19 14.73 6.93 -14.16
C LEU A 19 13.73 5.77 -14.25
N PRO A 20 13.75 4.82 -13.29
CA PRO A 20 12.74 3.77 -13.26
C PRO A 20 11.39 4.45 -13.30
N ALA A 21 10.63 4.19 -14.38
CA ALA A 21 9.30 4.74 -14.51
C ALA A 21 8.54 4.36 -13.24
N PHE A 22 8.06 5.35 -12.50
CA PHE A 22 7.21 5.18 -11.31
C PHE A 22 5.83 4.61 -11.67
N GLY A 23 5.74 3.70 -12.64
CA GLY A 23 4.53 3.09 -13.19
C GLY A 23 3.82 2.13 -12.24
N GLY A 24 4.20 2.12 -10.97
CA GLY A 24 3.56 1.34 -9.92
C GLY A 24 2.74 2.17 -8.94
N LEU A 25 2.83 3.51 -8.94
CA LEU A 25 2.17 4.33 -7.92
C LEU A 25 0.65 4.34 -8.10
N ILE A 26 -0.06 4.11 -7.00
CA ILE A 26 -1.52 3.95 -6.99
C ILE A 26 -2.13 5.07 -6.16
N ASP A 27 -3.07 5.79 -6.77
CA ASP A 27 -3.93 6.71 -6.04
C ASP A 27 -4.85 5.95 -5.08
N PHE A 28 -4.90 6.42 -3.83
CA PHE A 28 -5.77 5.86 -2.80
C PHE A 28 -6.51 6.96 -2.05
N GLN A 29 -7.60 6.56 -1.40
CA GLN A 29 -8.35 7.41 -0.48
C GLN A 29 -8.72 6.61 0.76
N TYR A 30 -8.88 7.27 1.91
CA TYR A 30 -9.39 6.59 3.10
C TYR A 30 -10.87 6.20 2.92
N CYS A 31 -11.24 4.99 3.34
CA CYS A 31 -12.61 4.49 3.22
C CYS A 31 -13.63 5.38 3.95
N ASN A 32 -13.22 6.05 5.03
CA ASN A 32 -14.06 7.00 5.77
C ASN A 32 -13.93 8.45 5.29
N LYS A 33 -13.15 8.71 4.24
CA LYS A 33 -12.86 10.03 3.64
C LYS A 33 -12.19 11.06 4.58
N LYS A 34 -11.84 10.67 5.80
CA LYS A 34 -11.31 11.57 6.85
C LYS A 34 -9.93 11.15 7.37
N GLY A 35 -9.56 9.89 7.22
CA GLY A 35 -8.34 9.32 7.83
C GLY A 35 -8.63 8.64 9.16
N TYR A 36 -7.60 8.04 9.75
CA TYR A 36 -7.73 7.23 10.98
C TYR A 36 -6.79 7.72 12.07
N ASN A 37 -7.21 7.62 13.33
CA ASN A 37 -6.37 8.00 14.46
C ASN A 37 -5.15 7.08 14.64
N PHE A 38 -5.21 5.86 14.08
CA PHE A 38 -4.14 4.88 14.14
C PHE A 38 -2.86 5.37 13.45
N GLY A 39 -2.98 6.04 12.30
CA GLY A 39 -1.85 6.40 11.47
C GLY A 39 -2.29 6.86 10.08
N ASN A 40 -1.29 7.15 9.25
CA ASN A 40 -1.48 7.63 7.89
C ASN A 40 -0.82 6.67 6.89
N ILE A 41 -1.47 6.44 5.76
CA ILE A 41 -0.85 5.89 4.56
C ILE A 41 -0.24 7.04 3.78
N THR A 42 0.99 6.84 3.31
CA THR A 42 1.75 7.83 2.52
C THR A 42 1.92 7.38 1.08
N ARG A 43 2.00 6.07 0.84
CA ARG A 43 2.21 5.52 -0.50
C ARG A 43 1.55 4.16 -0.65
N VAL A 44 1.00 3.93 -1.83
CA VAL A 44 0.52 2.62 -2.28
C VAL A 44 1.10 2.39 -3.65
N GLU A 45 1.72 1.24 -3.89
CA GLU A 45 2.27 0.92 -5.19
C GLU A 45 2.32 -0.57 -5.49
N VAL A 46 2.33 -0.91 -6.77
CA VAL A 46 2.75 -2.23 -7.22
C VAL A 46 4.28 -2.30 -7.11
N SER A 47 4.78 -3.37 -6.50
CA SER A 47 6.21 -3.58 -6.34
C SER A 47 6.91 -3.58 -7.72
N PRO A 48 7.94 -2.75 -7.91
CA PRO A 48 8.64 -2.65 -9.19
C PRO A 48 9.51 -3.89 -9.46
N GLU A 49 9.94 -4.60 -8.42
CA GLU A 49 10.77 -5.81 -8.52
C GLU A 49 9.92 -7.05 -8.81
N ASP A 50 8.69 -7.06 -8.30
CA ASP A 50 7.76 -8.19 -8.44
C ASP A 50 6.32 -7.68 -8.41
N THR A 51 5.70 -7.63 -9.60
CA THR A 51 4.34 -7.12 -9.80
C THR A 51 3.25 -7.99 -9.16
N GLN A 52 3.62 -9.12 -8.54
CA GLN A 52 2.74 -9.92 -7.70
C GLN A 52 2.57 -9.33 -6.30
N TYR A 53 3.35 -8.31 -5.90
CA TYR A 53 3.21 -7.67 -4.60
C TYR A 53 2.67 -6.25 -4.69
N LEU A 54 1.80 -5.91 -3.74
CA LEU A 54 1.40 -4.55 -3.41
C LEU A 54 2.21 -4.09 -2.20
N ILE A 55 2.81 -2.92 -2.31
CA ILE A 55 3.53 -2.25 -1.24
C ILE A 55 2.65 -1.11 -0.72
N VAL A 56 2.41 -1.10 0.60
CA VAL A 56 1.69 -0.02 1.28
C VAL A 56 2.59 0.55 2.37
N GLN A 57 2.93 1.81 2.24
CA GLN A 57 3.77 2.52 3.20
C GLN A 57 2.93 3.48 4.01
N GLY A 58 3.26 3.60 5.29
CA GLY A 58 2.59 4.51 6.19
C GLY A 58 3.37 4.75 7.45
N SER A 59 2.76 5.50 8.36
CA SER A 59 3.30 5.80 9.67
C SER A 59 2.21 5.68 10.72
N THR A 60 2.49 5.05 11.85
CA THR A 60 1.60 5.05 13.00
C THR A 60 1.59 6.43 13.67
N SER A 61 0.47 6.78 14.30
CA SER A 61 0.36 8.00 15.11
C SER A 61 1.13 7.83 16.42
N SER A 62 1.76 8.89 16.93
CA SER A 62 2.39 8.85 18.27
C SER A 62 1.39 8.59 19.41
N LYS A 63 0.09 8.73 19.14
CA LYS A 63 -1.01 8.44 20.07
C LYS A 63 -1.64 7.07 19.83
N SER A 64 -1.15 6.29 18.86
CA SER A 64 -1.67 4.95 18.62
C SER A 64 -1.27 4.00 19.75
N LYS A 65 -1.95 2.86 19.83
CA LYS A 65 -1.46 1.73 20.62
C LYS A 65 -0.42 0.95 19.80
N MET A 66 0.46 0.27 20.52
CA MET A 66 1.35 -0.73 19.97
C MET A 66 0.54 -1.95 19.54
N LEU A 67 0.94 -2.55 18.43
CA LEU A 67 0.22 -3.63 17.75
C LEU A 67 1.04 -4.94 17.79
N TYR A 68 0.36 -6.05 18.09
CA TYR A 68 0.97 -7.37 18.37
C TYR A 68 0.35 -8.58 17.66
N SER A 69 -0.86 -8.50 17.13
CA SER A 69 -1.49 -9.65 16.45
C SER A 69 -2.71 -9.23 15.63
N GLU A 70 -2.50 -8.24 14.78
CA GLU A 70 -3.56 -7.61 13.99
C GLU A 70 -3.78 -8.38 12.69
N ALA A 71 -5.00 -8.31 12.19
CA ALA A 71 -5.38 -8.98 10.96
C ALA A 71 -5.46 -7.97 9.82
N LEU A 72 -4.97 -8.36 8.65
CA LEU A 72 -5.02 -7.55 7.44
C LEU A 72 -5.89 -8.25 6.39
N GLU A 73 -6.91 -7.56 5.87
CA GLU A 73 -7.76 -8.10 4.81
C GLU A 73 -7.74 -7.20 3.57
N LEU A 74 -7.55 -7.83 2.41
CA LEU A 74 -7.70 -7.20 1.11
C LEU A 74 -9.02 -7.64 0.49
N PHE A 75 -9.85 -6.68 0.11
CA PHE A 75 -11.13 -6.90 -0.54
C PHE A 75 -11.13 -6.33 -1.96
N LEU A 76 -11.90 -6.98 -2.82
CA LEU A 76 -12.38 -6.44 -4.09
C LEU A 76 -13.82 -5.99 -3.91
N ARG A 77 -14.12 -4.75 -4.30
CA ARG A 77 -15.48 -4.18 -4.31
C ARG A 77 -15.97 -4.06 -5.75
N ILE A 78 -17.10 -4.72 -6.02
CA ILE A 78 -17.81 -4.70 -7.31
C ILE A 78 -19.24 -4.25 -7.01
N ASP A 79 -19.57 -3.02 -7.37
CA ASP A 79 -20.83 -2.36 -7.00
C ASP A 79 -21.12 -2.47 -5.49
N LYS A 80 -22.13 -3.26 -5.12
CA LYS A 80 -22.54 -3.54 -3.73
C LYS A 80 -21.85 -4.76 -3.12
N TYR A 81 -21.15 -5.56 -3.91
CA TYR A 81 -20.54 -6.81 -3.47
C TYR A 81 -19.10 -6.60 -2.99
N ARG A 82 -18.73 -7.34 -1.94
CA ARG A 82 -17.37 -7.38 -1.40
C ARG A 82 -16.86 -8.80 -1.43
N PHE A 83 -15.76 -9.02 -2.12
CA PHE A 83 -15.08 -10.31 -2.20
C PHE A 83 -13.76 -10.21 -1.46
N ARG A 84 -13.53 -11.07 -0.47
CA ARG A 84 -12.24 -11.14 0.23
C ARG A 84 -11.24 -11.83 -0.70
N MET A 85 -10.14 -11.14 -0.99
CA MET A 85 -9.08 -11.62 -1.89
C MET A 85 -7.92 -12.23 -1.10
N ALA A 86 -7.54 -11.59 0.01
CA ALA A 86 -6.51 -12.08 0.90
C ALA A 86 -6.87 -11.76 2.35
N ARG A 87 -6.41 -12.61 3.25
CA ARG A 87 -6.48 -12.41 4.69
C ARG A 87 -5.21 -12.93 5.33
N TYR A 88 -4.63 -12.09 6.15
CA TYR A 88 -3.53 -12.42 7.04
C TYR A 88 -4.09 -12.31 8.45
N ASP A 89 -4.16 -13.43 9.17
CA ASP A 89 -4.59 -13.43 10.57
C ASP A 89 -3.53 -12.78 11.48
N ASP A 90 -2.29 -12.72 11.00
CA ASP A 90 -1.17 -12.10 11.67
C ASP A 90 -0.41 -11.15 10.73
N ILE A 91 -0.44 -9.86 11.04
CA ILE A 91 0.22 -8.81 10.24
C ILE A 91 1.74 -9.01 10.14
N ARG A 92 2.36 -9.80 11.02
CA ARG A 92 3.79 -10.16 10.93
C ARG A 92 4.18 -10.81 9.62
N GLU A 93 3.23 -11.46 8.93
CA GLU A 93 3.48 -12.12 7.66
C GLU A 93 3.74 -11.12 6.51
N VAL A 94 3.36 -9.86 6.69
CA VAL A 94 3.36 -8.85 5.62
C VAL A 94 4.08 -7.56 5.99
N VAL A 95 4.38 -7.32 7.26
CA VAL A 95 5.04 -6.08 7.71
C VAL A 95 6.56 -6.22 7.73
N ASP A 96 7.27 -5.14 7.39
CA ASP A 96 8.74 -5.07 7.41
C ASP A 96 9.32 -4.83 8.82
N ALA A 97 8.57 -4.13 9.68
CA ALA A 97 8.95 -3.78 11.03
C ALA A 97 7.96 -4.34 12.04
N TRP A 98 8.49 -4.99 13.08
CA TRP A 98 7.68 -5.61 14.12
C TRP A 98 8.31 -5.45 15.51
N PRO A 99 7.54 -5.13 16.55
CA PRO A 99 6.12 -4.74 16.55
C PRO A 99 5.86 -3.37 15.91
N LEU A 100 4.61 -3.11 15.50
CA LEU A 100 4.23 -1.80 15.01
C LEU A 100 4.09 -0.83 16.20
N GLU A 101 5.16 -0.09 16.45
CA GLU A 101 5.27 0.91 17.50
C GLU A 101 4.56 2.22 17.13
N PRO A 102 4.07 3.00 18.12
CA PRO A 102 3.53 4.33 17.88
C PRO A 102 4.57 5.33 17.35
N GLY A 103 4.18 6.16 16.37
CA GLY A 103 5.03 7.19 15.78
C GLY A 103 6.15 6.66 14.86
N LYS A 104 6.02 5.43 14.37
CA LYS A 104 7.02 4.78 13.49
C LYS A 104 6.44 4.53 12.10
N ASP A 105 7.34 4.57 11.13
CA ASP A 105 7.03 4.18 9.75
C ASP A 105 6.92 2.66 9.64
N PHE A 106 6.12 2.21 8.68
CA PHE A 106 5.94 0.81 8.36
C PHE A 106 5.72 0.61 6.86
N VAL A 107 6.06 -0.60 6.40
CA VAL A 107 5.80 -1.08 5.05
C VAL A 107 5.08 -2.42 5.13
N LEU A 108 3.93 -2.50 4.47
CA LEU A 108 3.20 -3.74 4.24
C LEU A 108 3.48 -4.23 2.83
N LYS A 109 3.97 -5.46 2.70
CA LYS A 109 4.18 -6.17 1.44
C LYS A 109 3.14 -7.28 1.32
N ILE A 110 2.11 -7.03 0.52
CA ILE A 110 0.92 -7.88 0.41
C ILE A 110 0.97 -8.64 -0.90
N TYR A 111 0.76 -9.96 -0.85
CA TYR A 111 0.65 -10.74 -2.08
C TYR A 111 -0.66 -10.44 -2.78
N ARG A 112 -0.56 -9.98 -4.03
CA ARG A 112 -1.68 -9.74 -4.93
C ARG A 112 -1.86 -10.98 -5.79
N GLU A 113 -2.96 -11.69 -5.56
CA GLU A 113 -3.29 -12.84 -6.41
C GLU A 113 -3.38 -12.44 -7.88
N LYS A 114 -2.77 -13.27 -8.73
CA LYS A 114 -2.72 -13.07 -10.17
C LYS A 114 -4.10 -12.97 -10.81
N TYR A 115 -5.22 -13.33 -10.18
CA TYR A 115 -6.56 -13.31 -10.78
C TYR A 115 -7.24 -11.93 -10.79
N LEU A 116 -6.63 -10.91 -10.18
CA LEU A 116 -7.12 -9.52 -10.21
C LEU A 116 -6.94 -8.83 -11.59
N ARG A 117 -6.61 -9.58 -12.66
CA ARG A 117 -6.19 -9.07 -13.99
C ARG A 117 -7.25 -8.33 -14.79
N PHE A 118 -8.51 -8.42 -14.42
CA PHE A 118 -9.58 -8.26 -15.41
C PHE A 118 -10.39 -6.96 -15.31
N TYR A 119 -10.06 -6.03 -14.40
CA TYR A 119 -11.11 -5.10 -13.99
C TYR A 119 -10.67 -3.67 -13.70
N GLU A 120 -10.61 -2.87 -14.76
CA GLU A 120 -10.41 -1.41 -14.71
C GLU A 120 -11.50 -0.67 -13.90
N ASN A 121 -12.66 -1.31 -13.70
CA ASN A 121 -13.81 -0.72 -13.04
C ASN A 121 -13.92 -1.05 -11.54
N TYR A 122 -13.02 -1.86 -10.98
CA TYR A 122 -13.18 -2.32 -9.59
C TYR A 122 -12.32 -1.54 -8.61
N MET A 123 -12.86 -1.39 -7.40
CA MET A 123 -12.17 -0.74 -6.29
C MET A 123 -11.66 -1.82 -5.35
N SER A 124 -10.36 -1.82 -5.08
CA SER A 124 -9.78 -2.62 -4.01
C SER A 124 -9.88 -1.84 -2.69
N ALA A 125 -10.07 -2.57 -1.60
CA ALA A 125 -10.03 -2.01 -0.26
C ALA A 125 -9.10 -2.82 0.62
N LEU A 126 -8.06 -2.18 1.17
CA LEU A 126 -7.19 -2.80 2.16
C LEU A 126 -7.61 -2.31 3.54
N THR A 127 -7.89 -3.25 4.44
CA THR A 127 -8.32 -2.94 5.81
C THR A 127 -7.41 -3.61 6.81
N LEU A 128 -6.82 -2.82 7.71
CA LEU A 128 -6.17 -3.32 8.91
C LEU A 128 -7.17 -3.36 10.06
N PHE A 129 -7.28 -4.50 10.69
CA PHE A 129 -8.10 -4.73 11.86
C PHE A 129 -7.23 -5.01 13.08
N GLY A 130 -7.52 -4.31 14.17
CA GLY A 130 -6.91 -4.60 15.46
C GLY A 130 -7.94 -4.96 16.50
N ASN A 131 -7.51 -5.74 17.48
CA ASN A 131 -8.35 -6.07 18.62
C ASN A 131 -8.18 -4.98 19.67
N PHE A 132 -9.06 -3.98 19.67
CA PHE A 132 -8.87 -2.79 20.51
C PHE A 132 -9.55 -2.89 21.88
N GLU A 133 -10.37 -3.92 22.10
CA GLU A 133 -11.14 -4.15 23.32
C GLU A 133 -11.07 -5.63 23.74
N ASP A 134 -11.05 -5.89 25.05
CA ASP A 134 -11.19 -7.23 25.65
C ASP A 134 -12.51 -7.95 25.24
N SER A 135 -13.36 -7.28 24.44
CA SER A 135 -14.58 -7.81 23.83
C SER A 135 -14.33 -8.79 22.68
N GLY A 136 -13.09 -8.92 22.19
CA GLY A 136 -12.73 -9.81 21.09
C GLY A 136 -13.24 -9.37 19.71
N LYS A 137 -13.74 -8.14 19.60
CA LYS A 137 -14.24 -7.59 18.34
C LYS A 137 -13.12 -6.88 17.58
N LEU A 138 -12.91 -7.30 16.34
CA LEU A 138 -12.01 -6.67 15.39
C LEU A 138 -12.49 -5.24 15.07
N GLN A 139 -11.71 -4.24 15.47
CA GLN A 139 -11.92 -2.84 15.11
C GLN A 139 -11.07 -2.47 13.91
N GLN A 140 -11.68 -1.75 12.97
CA GLN A 140 -10.97 -1.22 11.81
C GLN A 140 -10.02 -0.08 12.25
N LEU A 141 -8.71 -0.32 12.12
CA LEU A 141 -7.65 0.64 12.46
C LEU A 141 -7.30 1.56 11.30
N ILE A 142 -7.20 1.01 10.09
CA ILE A 142 -7.02 1.79 8.87
C ILE A 142 -7.74 1.10 7.71
N CYS A 143 -8.26 1.89 6.77
CA CYS A 143 -8.83 1.37 5.54
C CYS A 143 -8.61 2.36 4.41
N ILE A 144 -8.10 1.85 3.30
CA ILE A 144 -7.91 2.61 2.07
C ILE A 144 -8.64 1.92 0.92
N ASP A 145 -9.27 2.73 0.08
CA ASP A 145 -9.83 2.35 -1.21
C ASP A 145 -8.86 2.80 -2.31
N PHE A 146 -8.54 1.93 -3.25
CA PHE A 146 -7.63 2.21 -4.36
C PHE A 146 -7.97 1.38 -5.58
N LYS A 147 -7.56 1.85 -6.77
CA LYS A 147 -7.71 1.10 -8.01
C LYS A 147 -6.39 0.47 -8.41
N LEU A 148 -6.37 -0.85 -8.54
CA LEU A 148 -5.19 -1.53 -9.05
C LEU A 148 -4.98 -1.18 -10.53
N PRO A 149 -3.74 -0.88 -10.96
CA PRO A 149 -3.46 -0.68 -12.37
C PRO A 149 -3.65 -2.00 -13.14
N PRO A 150 -3.95 -1.91 -14.45
CA PRO A 150 -3.96 -3.08 -15.33
C PRO A 150 -2.61 -3.83 -15.24
N PRO A 151 -2.61 -5.16 -15.44
CA PRO A 151 -1.34 -5.89 -15.55
C PRO A 151 -0.51 -5.33 -16.71
N GLN A 152 0.78 -5.08 -16.44
CA GLN A 152 1.78 -4.74 -17.46
C GLN A 152 2.34 -6.02 -18.10
#